data_AF-A0A349VQY8-F1
#
_entry.id   AF-A0A349VQY8-F1
#
_cell.length_a   1.000
_cell.length_b   1.000
_cell.length_c   1.000
_cell.angle_alpha   90.00
_cell.angle_beta   90.00
_cell.angle_gamma   90.00
#
_symmetry.space_group_name_H-M   'P 1'
#
loop_
_entity.id
_entity.type
_entity.pdbx_description
1 polymer ?
#
loop_
_entity_poly.entity_id
_entity_poly.type
_entity_poly.pdbx_seq_one_letter_code
_entity_poly.pdbx_strand_id
1 'polypeptide(L)'
;MDNLVSRPALTPIKDPSYVQLVRIALCYYIAKADQIQPEEQAKIDAMCEDLLNNPEMNSDYRTELRMILADRGTSFNNVRRYLNRIDPSDLEAFWKDVNEMAEISDGISDNERKALLVYESYVNERMAALRMPGSKGSGKPNIISLTCKRCSAVLDVNANLSTAFCPYCGTKHIIYEEKQ
;
A
#
# COMPACT_ATOMS: atom_id res chain seq x y z
N MET A 1 -14.33 -32.60 8.92
CA MET A 1 -12.97 -32.47 8.34
C MET A 1 -13.05 -31.33 7.35
N ASP A 2 -12.93 -30.10 7.84
CA ASP A 2 -13.02 -28.92 6.99
C ASP A 2 -11.66 -28.71 6.32
N ASN A 3 -11.64 -28.91 5.01
CA ASN A 3 -10.50 -28.57 4.16
C ASN A 3 -10.32 -27.05 4.20
N LEU A 4 -9.50 -26.59 5.16
CA LEU A 4 -8.94 -25.25 5.18
C LEU A 4 -8.03 -25.11 3.95
N VAL A 5 -8.62 -24.67 2.84
CA VAL A 5 -7.88 -24.18 1.69
C VAL A 5 -7.19 -22.90 2.14
N SER A 6 -5.98 -23.02 2.72
CA SER A 6 -5.05 -21.91 2.90
C SER A 6 -4.86 -21.28 1.52
N ARG A 7 -5.49 -20.12 1.29
CA ARG A 7 -5.14 -19.31 0.12
C ARG A 7 -3.75 -18.75 0.39
N PRO A 8 -2.81 -18.87 -0.57
CA PRO A 8 -1.43 -18.48 -0.36
C PRO A 8 -1.35 -17.01 0.07
N ALA A 9 -0.31 -16.70 0.86
CA ALA A 9 0.13 -15.32 1.07
C ALA A 9 0.06 -14.56 -0.27
N LEU A 10 -0.48 -13.34 -0.26
CA LEU A 10 -0.59 -12.53 -1.48
C LEU A 10 0.76 -12.50 -2.17
N THR A 11 0.89 -13.21 -3.28
CA THR A 11 2.12 -13.25 -4.05
C THR A 11 2.41 -11.83 -4.50
N PRO A 12 3.58 -11.27 -4.18
CA PRO A 12 3.94 -9.94 -4.65
C PRO A 12 3.80 -9.87 -6.17
N ILE A 13 3.14 -8.83 -6.66
CA ILE A 13 3.09 -8.57 -8.09
C ILE A 13 4.40 -7.90 -8.49
N LYS A 14 5.12 -8.54 -9.39
CA LYS A 14 6.38 -8.02 -9.96
C LYS A 14 6.19 -7.35 -11.33
N ASP A 15 4.95 -7.24 -11.79
CA ASP A 15 4.60 -6.59 -13.04
C ASP A 15 4.98 -5.09 -12.98
N PRO A 16 5.88 -4.60 -13.85
CA PRO A 16 6.32 -3.21 -13.83
C PRO A 16 5.17 -2.20 -13.98
N SER A 17 4.12 -2.56 -14.72
CA SER A 17 2.93 -1.71 -14.89
C SER A 17 2.14 -1.59 -13.60
N TYR A 18 2.08 -2.67 -12.81
CA TYR A 18 1.46 -2.64 -11.50
C TYR A 18 2.29 -1.80 -10.51
N VAL A 19 3.62 -1.98 -10.51
CA VAL A 19 4.54 -1.17 -9.68
C VAL A 19 4.35 0.31 -9.99
N GLN A 20 4.29 0.69 -11.27
CA GLN A 20 4.05 2.07 -11.70
C GLN A 20 2.65 2.57 -11.30
N LEU A 21 1.61 1.74 -11.41
CA LEU A 21 0.26 2.08 -10.93
C LEU A 21 0.27 2.42 -9.43
N VAL A 22 0.97 1.64 -8.61
CA VAL A 22 1.06 1.89 -7.16
C VAL A 22 1.82 3.18 -6.87
N ARG A 23 2.89 3.46 -7.62
CA ARG A 23 3.62 4.74 -7.53
C ARG A 23 2.70 5.93 -7.81
N ILE A 24 1.94 5.88 -8.90
CA ILE A 24 0.97 6.92 -9.26
C ILE A 24 -0.06 7.09 -8.13
N ALA A 25 -0.62 5.99 -7.62
CA ALA A 25 -1.60 6.04 -6.52
C ALA A 25 -1.06 6.74 -5.28
N LEU A 26 0.21 6.50 -4.95
CA LEU A 26 0.89 7.08 -3.81
C LEU A 26 1.23 8.56 -4.02
N CYS A 27 1.79 8.93 -5.17
CA CYS A 27 2.05 10.33 -5.51
C CYS A 27 0.75 11.15 -5.50
N TYR A 28 -0.32 10.61 -6.10
CA TYR A 28 -1.63 11.24 -6.11
C TYR A 28 -2.22 11.43 -4.71
N TYR A 29 -2.05 10.45 -3.82
CA TYR A 29 -2.48 10.57 -2.42
C TYR A 29 -1.76 11.70 -1.68
N ILE A 30 -0.46 11.86 -1.92
CA ILE A 30 0.35 12.88 -1.25
C ILE A 30 0.02 14.26 -1.78
N ALA A 31 0.01 14.46 -3.10
CA ALA A 31 -0.36 15.73 -3.71
C ALA A 31 -1.81 16.16 -3.37
N LYS A 32 -2.70 15.18 -3.09
CA LYS A 32 -4.06 15.46 -2.61
C LYS A 32 -4.20 15.69 -1.11
N ALA A 33 -3.11 15.61 -0.35
CA ALA A 33 -3.16 15.97 1.07
C ALA A 33 -3.57 17.44 1.25
N ASP A 34 -3.32 18.27 0.24
CA ASP A 34 -3.87 19.61 0.08
C ASP A 34 -4.36 19.85 -1.36
N GLN A 35 -4.15 21.06 -1.89
CA GLN A 35 -4.51 21.41 -3.25
C GLN A 35 -3.32 21.09 -4.16
N ILE A 36 -3.49 20.06 -5.01
CA ILE A 36 -2.53 19.69 -6.04
C ILE A 36 -2.11 20.94 -6.84
N GLN A 37 -0.81 21.23 -6.83
CA GLN A 37 -0.23 22.31 -7.61
C GLN A 37 -0.12 21.93 -9.09
N PRO A 38 -0.11 22.92 -10.00
CA PRO A 38 0.01 22.65 -11.44
C PRO A 38 1.22 21.77 -11.81
N GLU A 39 2.37 21.97 -11.15
CA GLU A 39 3.58 21.19 -11.42
C GLU A 39 3.46 19.73 -10.94
N GLU A 40 2.83 19.50 -9.79
CA GLU A 40 2.54 18.16 -9.27
C GLU A 40 1.56 17.43 -10.19
N GLN A 41 0.50 18.11 -10.63
CA GLN A 41 -0.46 17.56 -11.57
C GLN A 41 0.22 17.19 -12.90
N ALA A 42 1.09 18.04 -13.43
CA ALA A 42 1.82 17.76 -14.66
C ALA A 42 2.73 16.52 -14.54
N LYS A 43 3.39 16.33 -13.38
CA LYS A 43 4.20 15.12 -13.14
C LYS A 43 3.32 13.87 -13.01
N ILE A 44 2.20 13.96 -12.31
CA ILE A 44 1.24 12.85 -12.18
C ILE A 44 0.68 12.47 -13.55
N ASP A 45 0.33 13.45 -14.38
CA ASP A 45 -0.18 13.24 -15.73
C ASP A 45 0.88 12.56 -16.61
N ALA A 46 2.13 13.00 -16.56
CA ALA A 46 3.24 12.36 -17.28
C ALA A 46 3.42 10.89 -16.85
N MET A 47 3.40 10.59 -15.55
CA MET A 47 3.46 9.22 -15.05
C MET A 47 2.27 8.37 -15.54
N CYS A 48 1.08 8.98 -15.64
CA CYS A 48 -0.11 8.31 -16.16
C CYS A 48 -0.01 8.04 -17.65
N GLU A 49 0.47 8.99 -18.44
CA GLU A 49 0.70 8.83 -19.88
C GLU A 49 1.70 7.71 -20.15
N ASP A 50 2.83 7.68 -19.44
CA ASP A 50 3.84 6.63 -19.54
C ASP A 50 3.23 5.23 -19.30
N LEU A 51 2.42 5.10 -18.25
CA LEU A 51 1.74 3.85 -17.93
C LEU A 51 0.70 3.47 -19.00
N LEU A 52 -0.11 4.42 -19.45
CA LEU A 52 -1.19 4.18 -20.42
C LEU A 52 -0.66 3.82 -21.81
N ASN A 53 0.51 4.34 -22.17
CA ASN A 53 1.21 4.10 -23.42
C ASN A 53 1.99 2.78 -23.42
N ASN A 54 2.12 2.09 -22.29
CA ASN A 54 2.75 0.78 -22.24
C ASN A 54 1.86 -0.25 -22.98
N PRO A 55 2.32 -0.83 -24.12
CA PRO A 55 1.53 -1.77 -24.91
C PRO A 55 1.31 -3.12 -24.20
N GLU A 56 2.15 -3.46 -23.23
CA GLU A 56 2.05 -4.70 -22.44
C GLU A 56 1.18 -4.51 -21.19
N MET A 57 0.60 -3.33 -20.98
CA MET A 57 -0.18 -3.04 -19.79
C MET A 57 -1.46 -3.90 -19.73
N ASN A 58 -1.65 -4.58 -18.60
CA ASN A 58 -2.89 -5.28 -18.30
C ASN A 58 -4.10 -4.32 -18.30
N SER A 59 -5.20 -4.71 -18.95
CA SER A 59 -6.45 -3.94 -19.01
C SER A 59 -7.04 -3.63 -17.63
N ASP A 60 -6.83 -4.49 -16.65
CA ASP A 60 -7.31 -4.30 -15.29
C ASP A 60 -6.60 -3.11 -14.62
N TYR A 61 -5.30 -2.93 -14.85
CA TYR A 61 -4.54 -1.79 -14.31
C TYR A 61 -5.00 -0.47 -14.93
N ARG A 62 -5.44 -0.47 -16.19
CA ARG A 62 -6.08 0.70 -16.82
C ARG A 62 -7.34 1.11 -16.08
N THR A 63 -8.15 0.13 -15.67
CA THR A 63 -9.38 0.36 -14.93
C THR A 63 -9.08 0.91 -13.54
N GLU A 64 -8.13 0.30 -12.83
CA GLU A 64 -7.68 0.76 -11.51
C GLU A 64 -7.11 2.20 -11.56
N LEU A 65 -6.30 2.52 -12.57
CA LEU A 65 -5.76 3.88 -12.75
C LEU A 65 -6.88 4.91 -12.88
N ARG A 66 -7.91 4.63 -13.69
CA ARG A 66 -9.07 5.52 -13.82
C ARG A 66 -9.83 5.68 -12.51
N MET A 67 -9.94 4.61 -11.71
CA MET A 67 -10.59 4.68 -10.41
C MET A 67 -9.81 5.54 -9.42
N ILE A 68 -8.48 5.44 -9.41
CA ILE A 68 -7.59 6.28 -8.58
C ILE A 68 -7.78 7.76 -8.92
N LEU A 69 -7.73 8.10 -10.21
CA LEU A 69 -7.83 9.50 -10.67
C LEU A 69 -9.24 10.08 -10.52
N ALA A 70 -10.27 9.23 -10.55
CA ALA A 70 -11.66 9.65 -10.31
C ALA A 70 -11.97 9.85 -8.82
N ASP A 71 -11.19 9.25 -7.90
CA ASP A 71 -11.41 9.39 -6.46
C ASP A 71 -11.01 10.81 -5.99
N ARG A 72 -12.02 11.57 -5.55
CA ARG A 72 -11.82 12.95 -5.09
C ARG A 72 -11.10 13.04 -3.74
N GLY A 73 -10.97 11.94 -3.00
CA GLY A 73 -10.34 11.93 -1.68
C GLY A 73 -9.69 10.59 -1.37
N THR A 74 -8.76 10.17 -2.22
CA THR A 74 -8.04 8.90 -2.10
C THR A 74 -7.47 8.73 -0.70
N SER A 75 -8.15 8.00 0.16
CA SER A 75 -7.65 7.75 1.51
C SER A 75 -6.41 6.84 1.45
N PHE A 76 -5.52 6.95 2.44
CA PHE A 76 -4.37 6.03 2.52
C PHE A 76 -4.80 4.56 2.55
N ASN A 77 -6.00 4.24 3.06
CA ASN A 77 -6.52 2.87 3.04
C ASN A 77 -6.75 2.34 1.62
N ASN A 78 -7.09 3.20 0.66
CA ASN A 78 -7.20 2.81 -0.76
C ASN A 78 -5.81 2.55 -1.33
N VAL A 79 -4.85 3.45 -1.10
CA VAL A 79 -3.45 3.28 -1.54
C VAL A 79 -2.82 2.01 -0.94
N ARG A 80 -3.10 1.74 0.34
CA ARG A 80 -2.60 0.57 1.07
C ARG A 80 -2.99 -0.75 0.43
N ARG A 81 -4.17 -0.85 -0.22
CA ARG A 81 -4.56 -2.07 -0.95
C ARG A 81 -3.58 -2.38 -2.08
N TYR A 82 -3.12 -1.35 -2.77
CA TYR A 82 -2.14 -1.49 -3.83
C TYR A 82 -0.75 -1.83 -3.26
N LEU A 83 -0.31 -1.07 -2.24
CA LEU A 83 0.98 -1.26 -1.57
C LEU A 83 1.15 -2.64 -0.92
N ASN A 84 0.08 -3.26 -0.44
CA ASN A 84 0.14 -4.59 0.19
C ASN A 84 0.54 -5.70 -0.81
N ARG A 85 0.38 -5.47 -2.11
CA ARG A 85 0.72 -6.41 -3.19
C ARG A 85 2.09 -6.13 -3.81
N ILE A 86 2.80 -5.11 -3.33
CA ILE A 86 4.16 -4.77 -3.73
C ILE A 86 5.17 -5.50 -2.84
N ASP A 87 6.29 -5.90 -3.43
CA ASP A 87 7.40 -6.47 -2.69
C ASP A 87 7.96 -5.42 -1.72
N PRO A 88 8.18 -5.75 -0.44
CA PRO A 88 8.72 -4.78 0.51
C PRO A 88 10.03 -4.13 0.11
N SER A 89 10.88 -4.82 -0.67
CA SER A 89 12.13 -4.24 -1.19
C SER A 89 11.92 -3.07 -2.17
N ASP A 90 10.79 -3.04 -2.88
CA ASP A 90 10.43 -1.95 -3.79
C ASP A 90 9.85 -0.72 -3.05
N LEU A 91 9.35 -0.90 -1.82
CA LEU A 91 8.72 0.18 -1.04
C LEU A 91 9.73 1.27 -0.64
N GLU A 92 10.97 0.89 -0.30
CA GLU A 92 12.04 1.86 -0.02
C GLU A 92 12.44 2.64 -1.29
N ALA A 93 12.36 2.03 -2.48
CA ALA A 93 12.65 2.73 -3.73
C ALA A 93 11.61 3.83 -4.03
N PHE A 94 10.36 3.62 -3.64
CA PHE A 94 9.30 4.61 -3.85
C PHE A 94 9.53 5.88 -3.01
N TRP A 95 10.32 5.81 -1.95
CA TRP A 95 10.64 6.95 -1.09
C TRP A 95 11.34 8.09 -1.78
N LYS A 96 12.24 7.76 -2.70
CA LYS A 96 12.91 8.78 -3.50
C LYS A 96 11.91 9.50 -4.40
N ASP A 97 11.16 8.75 -5.20
CA ASP A 97 10.22 9.29 -6.19
C ASP A 97 9.15 10.18 -5.55
N VAL A 98 8.73 9.81 -4.35
CA VAL A 98 7.65 10.45 -3.59
C VAL A 98 8.12 11.73 -2.90
N ASN A 99 9.31 11.73 -2.29
CA ASN A 99 9.91 12.97 -1.76
C ASN A 99 10.23 13.95 -2.89
N GLU A 100 10.79 13.47 -4.00
CA GLU A 100 11.04 14.28 -5.20
C GLU A 100 9.75 14.81 -5.85
N MET A 101 8.57 14.31 -5.49
CA MET A 101 7.29 14.83 -5.96
C MET A 101 6.79 15.95 -5.05
N ALA A 102 6.80 15.72 -3.73
CA ALA A 102 6.37 16.71 -2.74
C ALA A 102 7.31 17.95 -2.66
N GLU A 103 8.53 17.85 -3.20
CA GLU A 103 9.49 18.97 -3.24
C GLU A 103 9.42 19.83 -4.51
N ILE A 104 8.54 19.53 -5.48
CA ILE A 104 8.55 20.17 -6.81
C ILE A 104 8.14 21.63 -6.81
N SER A 105 7.27 22.00 -5.88
CA SER A 105 6.66 23.33 -5.80
C SER A 105 7.41 24.22 -4.80
N ASP A 106 6.69 24.94 -3.93
CA ASP A 106 7.27 25.77 -2.86
C ASP A 106 7.82 24.94 -1.67
N GLY A 107 7.98 23.63 -1.90
CA GLY A 107 8.40 22.63 -0.92
C GLY A 107 7.21 21.91 -0.28
N ILE A 108 7.55 20.91 0.55
CA ILE A 108 6.57 19.99 1.15
C ILE A 108 5.68 20.73 2.15
N SER A 109 4.36 20.74 1.91
CA SER A 109 3.38 21.31 2.82
C SER A 109 3.23 20.51 4.11
N ASP A 110 2.65 21.11 5.16
CA ASP A 110 2.38 20.39 6.42
C ASP A 110 1.44 19.18 6.23
N ASN A 111 0.51 19.25 5.28
CA ASN A 111 -0.42 18.16 5.02
C ASN A 111 0.24 17.04 4.24
N GLU A 112 1.04 17.36 3.23
CA GLU A 112 1.85 16.40 2.49
C GLU A 112 2.86 15.72 3.41
N ARG A 113 3.49 16.47 4.33
CA ARG A 113 4.37 15.92 5.36
C ARG A 113 3.66 14.91 6.24
N LYS A 114 2.42 15.18 6.65
CA LYS A 114 1.61 14.19 7.39
C LYS A 114 1.30 12.96 6.54
N ALA A 115 0.99 13.13 5.26
CA ALA A 115 0.74 12.03 4.33
C ALA A 115 1.99 11.15 4.14
N LEU A 116 3.17 11.77 4.03
CA LEU A 116 4.48 11.12 4.02
C LEU A 116 4.71 10.33 5.32
N LEU A 117 4.51 10.94 6.49
CA LEU A 117 4.68 10.23 7.77
C LEU A 117 3.77 8.98 7.88
N VAL A 118 2.55 9.04 7.34
CA VAL A 118 1.65 7.88 7.29
C VAL A 118 2.23 6.76 6.42
N TYR A 119 2.78 7.09 5.25
CA TYR A 119 3.43 6.09 4.41
C TYR A 119 4.75 5.60 5.01
N GLU A 120 5.52 6.46 5.69
CA GLU A 120 6.73 6.07 6.44
C GLU A 120 6.42 5.01 7.48
N SER A 121 5.40 5.27 8.29
CA SER A 121 4.94 4.33 9.31
C SER A 121 4.53 3.00 8.69
N TYR A 122 3.85 3.02 7.54
CA TYR A 122 3.49 1.80 6.82
C TYR A 122 4.70 1.02 6.33
N VAL A 123 5.71 1.68 5.75
CA VAL A 123 6.95 1.02 5.29
C VAL A 123 7.69 0.42 6.49
N ASN A 124 7.83 1.19 7.57
CA ASN A 124 8.48 0.73 8.81
C ASN A 124 7.75 -0.50 9.40
N GLU A 125 6.41 -0.49 9.46
CA GLU A 125 5.62 -1.66 9.87
C GLU A 125 5.86 -2.88 8.97
N ARG A 126 5.86 -2.68 7.64
CA ARG A 126 6.11 -3.73 6.65
C ARG A 126 7.52 -4.32 6.79
N MET A 127 8.53 -3.49 6.96
CA MET A 127 9.92 -3.91 7.09
C MET A 127 10.19 -4.56 8.46
N ALA A 128 9.59 -4.06 9.54
CA ALA A 128 9.68 -4.68 10.86
C ALA A 128 9.08 -6.09 10.88
N ALA A 129 7.96 -6.31 10.18
CA ALA A 129 7.36 -7.64 10.04
C ALA A 129 8.29 -8.65 9.35
N LEU A 130 9.20 -8.19 8.48
CA LEU A 130 10.22 -9.03 7.83
C LEU A 130 11.46 -9.21 8.71
N ARG A 131 11.80 -8.21 9.53
CA ARG A 131 12.98 -8.19 10.39
C ARG A 131 12.79 -8.91 11.73
N MET A 132 11.56 -9.25 12.11
CA MET A 132 11.32 -10.00 13.35
C MET A 132 12.13 -11.32 13.35
N PRO A 133 13.08 -11.49 14.30
CA PRO A 133 13.86 -12.70 14.41
C PRO A 133 12.98 -13.84 14.93
N GLY A 134 12.44 -14.63 14.00
CA GLY A 134 11.79 -15.92 14.25
C GLY A 134 12.47 -17.09 13.56
N SER A 135 13.70 -16.91 13.04
CA SER A 135 14.44 -17.91 12.27
C SER A 135 15.73 -18.39 12.94
N LYS A 136 15.88 -18.24 14.27
CA LYS A 136 16.88 -18.99 15.08
C LYS A 136 16.36 -19.19 16.51
N GLY A 137 15.22 -19.84 16.61
CA GLY A 137 14.59 -20.27 17.86
C GLY A 137 13.32 -21.01 17.47
N SER A 138 13.12 -22.21 18.00
CA SER A 138 12.03 -23.14 17.71
C SER A 138 10.65 -22.61 18.12
N GLY A 139 10.20 -21.49 17.55
CA GLY A 139 8.88 -20.91 17.74
C GLY A 139 8.36 -20.45 16.40
N LYS A 140 7.44 -21.22 15.80
CA LYS A 140 6.72 -20.81 14.59
C LYS A 140 6.11 -19.41 14.84
N PRO A 141 6.13 -18.50 13.86
CA PRO A 141 5.39 -17.24 13.99
C PRO A 141 3.95 -17.57 14.39
N ASN A 142 3.45 -16.92 15.44
CA ASN A 142 2.11 -17.14 15.94
C ASN A 142 1.12 -16.51 14.96
N ILE A 143 0.88 -17.21 13.85
CA ILE A 143 -0.04 -16.79 12.81
C ILE A 143 -1.43 -17.22 13.23
N ILE A 144 -2.33 -16.25 13.35
CA ILE A 144 -3.76 -16.51 13.49
C ILE A 144 -4.45 -16.22 12.17
N SER A 145 -5.50 -16.98 11.90
CA SER A 145 -6.34 -16.75 10.73
C SER A 145 -7.52 -15.87 11.12
N LEU A 146 -7.68 -14.74 10.44
CA LEU A 146 -8.69 -13.73 10.73
C LEU A 146 -9.54 -13.54 9.48
N THR A 147 -10.85 -13.70 9.59
CA THR A 147 -11.75 -13.44 8.46
C THR A 147 -12.08 -11.95 8.41
N CYS A 148 -11.84 -11.33 7.26
CA CYS A 148 -12.16 -9.94 7.04
C CYS A 148 -13.68 -9.73 7.09
N LYS A 149 -14.17 -9.01 8.09
CA LYS A 149 -15.60 -8.68 8.27
C LYS A 149 -16.24 -7.92 7.10
N ARG A 150 -15.44 -7.33 6.19
CA ARG A 150 -15.95 -6.54 5.05
C ARG A 150 -16.00 -7.32 3.74
N CYS A 151 -14.91 -8.00 3.36
CA CYS A 151 -14.81 -8.71 2.09
C CYS A 151 -14.77 -10.23 2.23
N SER A 152 -14.90 -10.75 3.46
CA SER A 152 -14.85 -12.18 3.79
C SER A 152 -13.53 -12.86 3.43
N ALA A 153 -12.49 -12.11 3.08
CA ALA A 153 -11.17 -12.66 2.82
C ALA A 153 -10.55 -13.20 4.11
N VAL A 154 -10.02 -14.42 4.07
CA VAL A 154 -9.27 -15.01 5.18
C VAL A 154 -7.84 -14.47 5.15
N LEU A 155 -7.36 -14.01 6.30
CA LEU A 155 -6.10 -13.31 6.49
C LEU A 155 -5.21 -14.07 7.47
N ASP A 156 -3.99 -14.39 7.05
CA ASP A 156 -2.97 -14.87 7.96
C ASP A 156 -2.24 -13.67 8.55
N VAL A 157 -2.49 -13.40 9.83
CA VAL A 157 -1.96 -12.24 10.54
C VAL A 157 -1.13 -12.68 11.73
N ASN A 158 -0.05 -11.96 11.98
CA ASN A 158 0.79 -12.21 13.15
C ASN A 158 0.03 -11.79 14.41
N ALA A 159 -0.24 -12.76 15.29
CA ALA A 159 -0.97 -12.56 16.55
C ALA A 159 -0.28 -11.59 17.51
N ASN A 160 1.01 -11.32 17.30
CA ASN A 160 1.78 -10.37 18.10
C ASN A 160 1.54 -8.91 17.70
N LEU A 161 0.81 -8.65 16.60
CA LEU A 161 0.41 -7.30 16.22
C LEU A 161 -0.87 -6.93 16.96
N SER A 162 -1.00 -5.66 17.37
CA SER A 162 -2.25 -5.15 17.96
C SER A 162 -3.34 -4.97 16.91
N THR A 163 -2.94 -4.67 15.68
CA THR A 163 -3.86 -4.45 14.55
C THR A 163 -3.29 -5.02 13.26
N ALA A 164 -4.17 -5.47 12.36
CA ALA A 164 -3.85 -5.84 10.99
C ALA A 164 -4.86 -5.23 10.04
N PHE A 165 -4.48 -5.09 8.78
CA PHE A 165 -5.37 -4.55 7.75
C PHE A 165 -5.61 -5.62 6.70
N CYS A 166 -6.86 -5.77 6.26
CA CYS A 166 -7.19 -6.63 5.15
C CYS A 166 -6.47 -6.13 3.90
N PRO A 167 -5.63 -6.94 3.25
CA PRO A 167 -4.88 -6.49 2.10
C PRO A 167 -5.75 -6.37 0.85
N TYR A 168 -6.94 -6.97 0.85
CA TYR A 168 -7.89 -6.91 -0.25
C TYR A 168 -8.80 -5.69 -0.20
N CYS A 169 -9.28 -5.31 1.00
CA CYS A 169 -10.27 -4.23 1.13
C CYS A 169 -9.85 -3.11 2.10
N GLY A 170 -8.65 -3.17 2.67
CA GLY A 170 -8.11 -2.14 3.57
C GLY A 170 -8.82 -2.04 4.93
N THR A 171 -9.78 -2.92 5.24
CA THR A 171 -10.45 -2.92 6.54
C THR A 171 -9.46 -3.21 7.66
N LYS A 172 -9.46 -2.36 8.69
CA LYS A 172 -8.68 -2.57 9.91
C LYS A 172 -9.33 -3.66 10.77
N HIS A 173 -8.49 -4.54 11.30
CA HIS A 173 -8.79 -5.60 12.24
C HIS A 173 -7.98 -5.38 13.49
N ILE A 174 -8.64 -5.40 14.66
CA ILE A 174 -7.97 -5.42 15.95
C ILE A 174 -7.71 -6.90 16.27
N ILE A 175 -6.45 -7.24 16.55
CA ILE A 175 -6.00 -8.60 16.81
C ILE A 175 -5.95 -8.86 18.32
N TYR A 176 -5.46 -7.87 19.08
CA TYR A 176 -5.38 -7.93 20.54
C TYR A 176 -5.99 -6.65 21.12
N GLU A 177 -6.97 -6.79 22.01
CA GLU A 177 -7.31 -5.76 23.00
C GLU A 177 -6.58 -6.17 24.27
N GLU A 178 -5.66 -5.34 24.78
CA GLU A 178 -5.27 -5.44 26.18
C GLU A 178 -6.55 -5.26 27.00
N LYS A 179 -7.01 -6.33 27.65
CA LYS A 179 -8.01 -6.21 28.72
C LYS A 179 -7.35 -5.37 29.82
N GLN A 180 -7.83 -4.14 29.97
CA GLN A 180 -7.66 -3.38 31.21
C GLN A 180 -8.26 -4.16 32.38
#